data_AF-A0AAN9ARX6-F1
#
_entry.id   AF-A0AAN9ARX6-F1
#
_cell.length_a   1.000
_cell.length_b   1.000
_cell.length_c   1.000
_cell.angle_alpha   90.00
_cell.angle_beta   90.00
_cell.angle_gamma   90.00
#
_symmetry.space_group_name_H-M   'P 1'
#
loop_
_entity.id
_entity.type
_entity.pdbx_description
1 polymer ?
#
loop_
_entity_poly.entity_id
_entity_poly.type
_entity_poly.pdbx_seq_one_letter_code
_entity_poly.pdbx_strand_id
1 'polypeptide(L)'
;MIQSAQGDVYKAEQDATRSRSPVTLPKVKDTLPVANFDDNWKKWKEDISLTNLRNYGLVERIPDEATLKTYSGERLSAIYHSYLDNTDIICHRKLRMGNVGDGGWEICDDYEWRPVQPCIIYSFGIGNDFSFDDQSGFIYGCDVYSFDPSMKAKTYKRSDRVMFYSVGIGGESGDTKTYNGGWVLHSFSNIRQMLNHTKVSCNF
;
A
#
# COMPACT_ATOMS: atom_id res chain seq x y z
N MET A 1 13.00 -19.52 -33.26
CA MET A 1 14.22 -19.36 -32.43
C MET A 1 14.28 -18.01 -31.67
N ILE A 2 13.15 -17.31 -31.44
CA ILE A 2 13.13 -16.04 -30.66
C ILE A 2 12.54 -16.24 -29.25
N GLN A 3 11.73 -17.28 -29.02
CA GLN A 3 11.09 -17.54 -27.73
C GLN A 3 12.03 -18.08 -26.63
N SER A 4 13.15 -18.73 -26.97
CA SER A 4 14.03 -19.33 -25.95
C SER A 4 14.93 -18.31 -25.26
N ALA A 5 15.41 -17.28 -25.97
CA ALA A 5 16.29 -16.26 -25.40
C ALA A 5 15.58 -15.37 -24.38
N GLN A 6 14.28 -15.15 -24.54
CA GLN A 6 13.46 -14.40 -23.60
C GLN A 6 13.31 -15.18 -22.29
N GLY A 7 13.02 -16.49 -22.36
CA GLY A 7 12.91 -17.39 -21.20
C GLY A 7 14.13 -17.41 -20.27
N ASP A 8 15.33 -17.30 -20.83
CA ASP A 8 16.59 -17.35 -20.08
C ASP A 8 16.95 -16.00 -19.43
N VAL A 9 16.59 -14.88 -20.08
CA VAL A 9 16.67 -13.54 -19.48
C VAL A 9 15.66 -13.42 -18.32
N TYR A 10 14.44 -13.97 -18.49
CA TYR A 10 13.40 -13.97 -17.46
C TYR A 10 13.80 -14.71 -16.17
N LYS A 11 14.59 -15.79 -16.25
CA LYS A 11 15.10 -16.48 -15.05
C LYS A 11 16.21 -15.70 -14.37
N ALA A 12 17.13 -15.13 -15.13
CA ALA A 12 18.24 -14.36 -14.59
C ALA A 12 17.79 -13.08 -13.84
N GLU A 13 16.71 -12.43 -14.30
CA GLU A 13 16.15 -11.24 -13.64
C GLU A 13 15.37 -11.58 -12.36
N GLN A 14 14.65 -12.71 -12.33
CA GLN A 14 13.96 -13.22 -11.14
C GLN A 14 14.93 -13.68 -10.04
N ASP A 15 16.03 -14.33 -10.42
CA ASP A 15 17.06 -14.77 -9.48
C ASP A 15 17.82 -13.58 -8.86
N ALA A 16 17.97 -12.47 -9.59
CA ALA A 16 18.59 -11.24 -9.10
C ALA A 16 17.72 -10.44 -8.10
N THR A 17 16.38 -10.53 -8.21
CA THR A 17 15.44 -9.85 -7.29
C THR A 17 15.23 -10.63 -5.99
N ARG A 18 15.27 -11.98 -6.06
CA ARG A 18 15.06 -12.91 -4.93
C ARG A 18 16.20 -12.93 -3.90
N SER A 19 17.31 -12.25 -4.18
CA SER A 19 18.53 -12.28 -3.36
C SER A 19 18.61 -11.16 -2.30
N ARG A 20 17.63 -10.26 -2.19
CA ARG A 20 17.73 -9.14 -1.23
C ARG A 20 17.37 -9.61 0.18
N SER A 21 18.39 -9.88 0.99
CA SER A 21 18.23 -10.13 2.42
C SER A 21 17.53 -8.95 3.13
N PRO A 22 16.82 -9.17 4.26
CA PRO A 22 16.27 -8.09 5.07
C PRO A 22 17.39 -7.11 5.41
N VAL A 23 17.23 -5.84 5.05
CA VAL A 23 18.20 -4.82 5.40
C VAL A 23 18.06 -4.58 6.91
N THR A 24 19.01 -5.08 7.69
CA THR A 24 19.11 -4.72 9.10
C THR A 24 19.40 -3.22 9.19
N LEU A 25 18.38 -2.42 9.49
CA LEU A 25 18.53 -0.96 9.60
C LEU A 25 19.53 -0.63 10.71
N PRO A 26 20.57 0.18 10.43
CA PRO A 26 21.48 0.65 11.47
C PRO A 26 20.71 1.38 12.57
N LYS A 27 21.15 1.28 13.83
CA LYS A 27 20.65 2.14 14.91
C LYS A 27 20.94 3.61 14.54
N VAL A 28 19.91 4.33 14.10
CA VAL A 28 20.01 5.74 13.72
C VAL A 28 20.12 6.58 14.99
N LYS A 29 21.06 7.53 15.03
CA LYS A 29 21.13 8.53 16.10
C LYS A 29 19.90 9.44 15.99
N ASP A 30 19.21 9.67 17.10
CA ASP A 30 17.97 10.48 17.15
C ASP A 30 18.18 11.97 16.85
N THR A 31 19.43 12.40 16.73
CA THR A 31 19.79 13.78 16.43
C THR A 31 20.35 13.86 15.02
N LEU A 32 19.63 14.57 14.13
CA LEU A 32 20.32 15.19 13.01
C LEU A 32 21.41 16.10 13.58
N PRO A 33 22.60 16.09 13.00
CA PRO A 33 23.62 17.07 13.32
C PRO A 33 23.11 18.41 12.81
N VAL A 34 22.42 19.14 13.70
CA VAL A 34 22.07 20.54 13.50
C VAL A 34 23.35 21.34 13.62
N ALA A 35 24.27 21.21 12.66
CA ALA A 35 25.32 22.19 12.56
C ALA A 35 24.68 23.41 11.90
N ASN A 36 24.71 24.54 12.61
CA ASN A 36 24.66 25.84 11.97
C ASN A 36 25.61 25.79 10.78
N PHE A 37 25.09 26.12 9.59
CA PHE A 37 25.83 26.12 8.32
C PHE A 37 27.17 26.87 8.44
N ASP A 38 27.22 27.85 9.33
CA ASP A 38 28.32 28.81 9.46
C ASP A 38 29.48 28.36 10.36
N ASP A 39 29.27 27.49 11.36
CA ASP A 39 30.28 27.33 12.43
C ASP A 39 31.15 26.06 12.34
N ASN A 40 30.84 25.08 11.48
CA ASN A 40 31.73 23.91 11.34
C ASN A 40 31.49 23.01 10.11
N TRP A 41 31.77 23.52 8.91
CA TRP A 41 31.68 22.78 7.64
C TRP A 41 32.39 21.41 7.63
N LYS A 42 33.55 21.29 8.30
CA LYS A 42 34.30 20.03 8.38
C LYS A 42 33.55 18.97 9.19
N LYS A 43 33.00 19.34 10.34
CA LYS A 43 32.18 18.45 11.18
C LYS A 43 30.87 18.09 10.48
N TRP A 44 30.21 19.06 9.86
CA TRP A 44 28.96 18.86 9.11
C TRP A 44 29.12 17.84 7.97
N LYS A 45 30.25 17.85 7.25
CA LYS A 45 30.56 16.87 6.20
C LYS A 45 30.73 15.43 6.70
N GLU A 46 31.24 15.24 7.92
CA GLU A 46 31.41 13.91 8.52
C GLU A 46 30.08 13.37 9.06
N ASP A 47 29.25 14.29 9.53
CA ASP A 47 27.97 14.05 10.19
C ASP A 47 26.81 13.81 9.18
N ILE A 48 26.82 14.50 8.03
CA ILE A 48 25.93 14.26 6.89
C ILE A 48 26.58 13.30 5.90
N SER A 49 26.38 12.01 6.14
CA SER A 49 26.51 11.01 5.07
C SER A 49 25.17 10.81 4.36
N LEU A 50 25.19 10.53 3.06
CA LEU A 50 23.98 10.15 2.31
C LEU A 50 23.25 8.97 2.98
N THR A 51 23.99 8.08 3.63
CA THR A 51 23.46 6.97 4.42
C THR A 51 22.67 7.47 5.63
N ASN A 52 23.20 8.44 6.38
CA ASN A 52 22.51 9.00 7.55
C ASN A 52 21.24 9.75 7.15
N LEU A 53 21.30 10.57 6.09
CA LEU A 53 20.13 11.29 5.56
C LEU A 53 19.04 10.32 5.12
N ARG A 54 19.41 9.28 4.36
CA ARG A 54 18.47 8.22 3.94
C ARG A 54 17.84 7.53 5.14
N ASN A 55 18.65 7.11 6.12
CA ASN A 55 18.17 6.37 7.28
C ASN A 55 17.32 7.22 8.24
N TYR A 56 17.50 8.54 8.28
CA TYR A 56 16.79 9.41 9.21
C TYR A 56 15.31 9.59 8.83
N GLY A 57 15.02 9.69 7.53
CA GLY A 57 13.66 9.76 7.00
C GLY A 57 13.07 8.40 6.61
N LEU A 58 13.86 7.32 6.58
CA LEU A 58 13.39 6.01 6.15
C LEU A 58 12.40 5.43 7.19
N VAL A 59 11.16 5.26 6.77
CA VAL A 59 10.18 4.42 7.45
C VAL A 59 9.56 3.48 6.45
N GLU A 60 9.72 2.16 6.67
CA GLU A 60 9.00 1.15 5.87
C GLU A 60 7.48 1.20 6.16
N ARG A 61 7.12 1.64 7.36
CA ARG A 61 5.73 1.88 7.82
C ARG A 61 5.75 3.00 8.85
N ILE A 62 4.72 3.86 8.84
CA ILE A 62 4.53 4.87 9.90
C ILE A 62 4.45 4.16 11.27
N PRO A 63 5.33 4.49 12.24
CA PRO A 63 5.29 3.91 13.58
C PRO A 63 3.98 4.19 14.33
N ASP A 64 3.71 3.44 15.40
CA ASP A 64 2.56 3.71 16.26
C ASP A 64 2.67 5.07 16.98
N GLU A 65 1.55 5.56 17.47
CA GLU A 65 1.47 6.89 18.10
C GLU A 65 2.41 7.03 19.31
N ALA A 66 2.58 5.96 20.09
CA ALA A 66 3.48 5.97 21.25
C ALA A 66 4.93 6.17 20.82
N THR A 67 5.34 5.50 19.73
CA THR A 67 6.67 5.62 19.12
C THR A 67 6.85 6.99 18.48
N LEU A 68 5.87 7.49 17.73
CA LEU A 68 5.94 8.81 17.11
C LEU A 68 6.15 9.93 18.15
N LYS A 69 5.52 9.83 19.32
CA LYS A 69 5.71 10.80 20.42
C LYS A 69 7.12 10.80 21.01
N THR A 70 7.92 9.76 20.75
CA THR A 70 9.33 9.72 21.20
C THR A 70 10.29 10.43 20.24
N TYR A 71 9.84 10.78 19.03
CA TYR A 71 10.70 11.37 17.99
C TYR A 71 10.83 12.88 18.15
N SER A 72 12.00 13.39 17.78
CA SER A 72 12.25 14.84 17.67
C SER A 72 11.38 15.45 16.56
N GLY A 73 11.11 16.76 16.64
CA GLY A 73 10.35 17.46 15.60
C GLY A 73 11.00 17.37 14.23
N GLU A 74 12.34 17.37 14.20
CA GLU A 74 13.14 17.20 12.99
C GLU A 74 12.97 15.79 12.40
N ARG A 75 12.95 14.76 13.25
CA ARG A 75 12.72 13.38 12.81
C ARG A 75 11.30 13.20 12.30
N LEU A 76 10.31 13.76 12.98
CA LEU A 76 8.92 13.75 12.53
C LEU A 76 8.76 14.45 11.18
N SER A 77 9.37 15.62 11.00
CA SER A 77 9.37 16.34 9.73
C SER A 77 10.03 15.54 8.61
N ALA A 78 11.21 14.97 8.86
CA ALA A 78 11.90 14.13 7.88
C ALA A 78 11.11 12.89 7.49
N ILE A 79 10.47 12.22 8.46
CA ILE A 79 9.59 11.07 8.21
C ILE A 79 8.36 11.48 7.42
N TYR A 80 7.70 12.58 7.80
CA TYR A 80 6.52 13.10 7.11
C TYR A 80 6.81 13.39 5.64
N HIS A 81 7.87 14.16 5.36
CA HIS A 81 8.30 14.47 4.00
C HIS A 81 8.76 13.22 3.26
N SER A 82 9.57 12.35 3.88
CA SER A 82 9.99 11.12 3.23
C SER A 82 8.81 10.20 2.92
N TYR A 83 7.79 10.13 3.77
CA TYR A 83 6.64 9.28 3.54
C TYR A 83 5.71 9.83 2.45
N LEU A 84 5.44 11.14 2.46
CA LEU A 84 4.55 11.77 1.48
C LEU A 84 5.22 12.05 0.14
N ASP A 85 6.54 12.29 0.12
CA ASP A 85 7.27 12.66 -1.09
C ASP A 85 7.91 11.44 -1.77
N ASN A 86 8.15 10.32 -1.05
CA ASN A 86 8.66 9.07 -1.67
C ASN A 86 7.56 8.13 -2.21
N THR A 87 6.28 8.50 -2.19
CA THR A 87 5.21 7.60 -2.68
C THR A 87 5.24 7.32 -4.17
N ASP A 88 6.06 8.02 -4.95
CA ASP A 88 6.09 7.83 -6.39
C ASP A 88 7.13 6.78 -6.76
N ILE A 89 6.74 5.51 -6.66
CA ILE A 89 7.23 4.54 -7.65
C ILE A 89 6.89 5.17 -9.01
N ILE A 90 7.92 5.45 -9.81
CA ILE A 90 7.71 5.92 -11.18
C ILE A 90 6.99 4.80 -11.92
N CYS A 91 5.69 4.98 -12.08
CA CYS A 91 4.87 4.07 -12.83
C CYS A 91 5.04 4.36 -14.32
N HIS A 92 5.68 3.45 -15.05
CA HIS A 92 5.93 3.62 -16.48
C HIS A 92 4.65 3.45 -17.30
N ARG A 93 3.69 2.65 -16.80
CA ARG A 93 2.39 2.43 -17.42
C ARG A 93 1.25 2.63 -16.43
N LYS A 94 0.60 3.78 -16.57
CA LYS A 94 -0.58 4.15 -15.80
C LYS A 94 -1.85 3.84 -16.60
N LEU A 95 -2.80 3.14 -15.99
CA LEU A 95 -4.11 2.83 -16.58
C LEU A 95 -5.23 3.44 -15.75
N ARG A 96 -6.18 4.09 -16.41
CA ARG A 96 -7.48 4.46 -15.84
C ARG A 96 -8.36 3.20 -15.79
N MET A 97 -8.78 2.79 -14.59
CA MET A 97 -9.77 1.73 -14.40
C MET A 97 -11.05 2.32 -13.80
N GLY A 98 -12.20 1.94 -14.33
CA GLY A 98 -13.50 2.51 -14.02
C GLY A 98 -13.84 3.74 -14.86
N ASN A 99 -14.78 4.52 -14.36
CA ASN A 99 -15.28 5.72 -15.03
C ASN A 99 -14.19 6.81 -15.18
N VAL A 100 -14.37 7.70 -16.16
CA VAL A 100 -13.44 8.83 -16.37
C VAL A 100 -13.50 9.83 -15.20
N GLY A 101 -14.65 9.98 -14.56
CA GLY A 101 -14.85 10.79 -13.35
C GLY A 101 -14.82 9.96 -12.07
N ASP A 102 -15.69 10.30 -11.11
CA ASP A 102 -15.87 9.49 -9.90
C ASP A 102 -16.15 8.02 -10.24
N GLY A 103 -15.66 7.12 -9.38
CA GLY A 103 -15.73 5.67 -9.59
C GLY A 103 -14.59 5.07 -10.41
N GLY A 104 -13.71 5.90 -10.99
CA GLY A 104 -12.46 5.40 -11.59
C GLY A 104 -11.19 5.82 -10.84
N TRP A 105 -10.16 4.99 -10.97
CA TRP A 105 -8.87 5.15 -10.32
C TRP A 105 -7.73 4.89 -11.29
N GLU A 106 -6.62 5.59 -11.06
CA GLU A 106 -5.39 5.34 -11.80
C GLU A 106 -4.60 4.22 -11.14
N ILE A 107 -4.27 3.20 -11.91
CA ILE A 107 -3.54 2.01 -11.45
C ILE A 107 -2.20 1.94 -12.15
N CYS A 108 -1.18 1.53 -11.41
CA CYS A 108 0.10 1.18 -12.00
C CYS A 108 0.07 -0.24 -12.59
N ASP A 109 0.20 -0.36 -13.92
CA ASP A 109 0.26 -1.62 -14.67
C ASP A 109 1.71 -2.03 -15.01
N ASP A 110 2.68 -1.46 -14.32
CA ASP A 110 4.05 -1.97 -14.38
C ASP A 110 4.08 -3.42 -13.89
N TYR A 111 4.91 -4.24 -14.53
CA TYR A 111 4.89 -5.68 -14.34
C TYR A 111 5.15 -6.09 -12.89
N GLU A 112 6.01 -5.36 -12.18
CA GLU A 112 6.36 -5.59 -10.79
C GLU A 112 5.23 -5.29 -9.81
N TRP A 113 4.24 -4.47 -10.20
CA TRP A 113 3.23 -3.92 -9.30
C TRP A 113 1.80 -4.35 -9.63
N ARG A 114 1.54 -4.73 -10.88
CA ARG A 114 0.20 -5.13 -11.31
C ARG A 114 -0.24 -6.44 -10.64
N PRO A 115 -1.54 -6.62 -10.37
CA PRO A 115 -2.07 -7.88 -9.87
C PRO A 115 -1.81 -9.04 -10.86
N VAL A 116 -1.42 -10.22 -10.32
CA VAL A 116 -1.24 -11.46 -11.08
C VAL A 116 -2.06 -12.57 -10.45
N GLN A 117 -2.75 -13.37 -11.27
CA GLN A 117 -3.59 -14.46 -10.77
C GLN A 117 -2.78 -15.59 -10.10
N PRO A 118 -3.32 -16.21 -9.03
CA PRO A 118 -4.58 -15.87 -8.36
C PRO A 118 -4.44 -14.58 -7.53
N CYS A 119 -5.36 -13.64 -7.72
CA CYS A 119 -5.33 -12.32 -7.08
C CYS A 119 -6.69 -11.95 -6.49
N ILE A 120 -6.63 -11.13 -5.45
CA ILE A 120 -7.80 -10.57 -4.76
C ILE A 120 -7.69 -9.04 -4.75
N ILE A 121 -8.82 -8.36 -4.92
CA ILE A 121 -8.90 -6.90 -4.79
C ILE A 121 -9.94 -6.59 -3.72
N TYR A 122 -9.57 -5.73 -2.76
CA TYR A 122 -10.49 -5.16 -1.79
C TYR A 122 -10.80 -3.71 -2.19
N SER A 123 -12.07 -3.40 -2.39
CA SER A 123 -12.53 -2.08 -2.80
C SER A 123 -13.53 -1.54 -1.78
N PHE A 124 -13.19 -0.46 -1.08
CA PHE A 124 -13.99 0.09 0.02
C PHE A 124 -14.59 1.44 -0.35
N GLY A 125 -15.86 1.65 0.01
CA GLY A 125 -16.58 2.91 -0.22
C GLY A 125 -16.95 3.14 -1.68
N ILE A 126 -17.49 2.11 -2.34
CA ILE A 126 -17.74 2.13 -3.80
C ILE A 126 -18.87 3.08 -4.24
N GLY A 127 -19.75 3.54 -3.35
CA GLY A 127 -20.71 4.60 -3.66
C GLY A 127 -21.76 4.25 -4.73
N ASN A 128 -22.12 2.98 -4.88
CA ASN A 128 -22.94 2.42 -5.98
C ASN A 128 -22.27 2.40 -7.37
N ASP A 129 -20.99 2.74 -7.47
CA ASP A 129 -20.23 2.67 -8.70
C ASP A 129 -19.28 1.47 -8.68
N PHE A 130 -19.61 0.46 -9.49
CA PHE A 130 -18.80 -0.75 -9.63
C PHE A 130 -17.86 -0.69 -10.85
N SER A 131 -17.73 0.46 -11.52
CA SER A 131 -16.98 0.52 -12.77
C SER A 131 -15.51 0.12 -12.60
N PHE A 132 -14.85 0.60 -11.54
CA PHE A 132 -13.51 0.18 -11.17
C PHE A 132 -13.44 -1.33 -10.85
N ASP A 133 -14.36 -1.82 -10.02
CA ASP A 133 -14.41 -3.21 -9.55
C ASP A 133 -14.63 -4.19 -10.70
N ASP A 134 -15.64 -3.94 -11.53
CA ASP A 134 -16.02 -4.76 -12.68
C ASP A 134 -14.88 -4.76 -13.71
N GLN A 135 -14.26 -3.61 -13.99
CA GLN A 135 -13.15 -3.53 -14.96
C GLN A 135 -11.88 -4.20 -14.44
N SER A 136 -11.54 -4.02 -13.16
CA SER A 136 -10.35 -4.65 -12.55
C SER A 136 -10.50 -6.17 -12.51
N GLY A 137 -11.68 -6.66 -12.11
CA GLY A 137 -12.01 -8.08 -12.12
C GLY A 137 -11.99 -8.68 -13.53
N PHE A 138 -12.42 -7.92 -14.54
CA PHE A 138 -12.39 -8.38 -15.95
C PHE A 138 -10.97 -8.39 -16.54
N ILE A 139 -10.22 -7.29 -16.40
CA ILE A 139 -8.92 -7.12 -17.05
C ILE A 139 -7.85 -8.00 -16.40
N TYR A 140 -7.76 -8.00 -15.07
CA TYR A 140 -6.76 -8.79 -14.35
C TYR A 140 -7.25 -10.20 -14.02
N GLY A 141 -8.57 -10.45 -14.11
CA GLY A 141 -9.18 -11.74 -13.73
C GLY A 141 -9.08 -12.03 -12.23
N CYS A 142 -8.95 -10.99 -11.40
CA CYS A 142 -8.95 -11.11 -9.95
C CYS A 142 -10.36 -11.29 -9.40
N ASP A 143 -10.45 -11.93 -8.24
CA ASP A 143 -11.68 -11.94 -7.45
C ASP A 143 -11.75 -10.63 -6.63
N VAL A 144 -12.76 -9.82 -6.91
CA VAL A 144 -12.95 -8.49 -6.34
C VAL A 144 -14.05 -8.53 -5.27
N TYR A 145 -13.73 -7.95 -4.11
CA TYR A 145 -14.59 -7.86 -2.96
C TYR A 145 -14.84 -6.37 -2.71
N SER A 146 -16.05 -5.93 -3.03
CA SER A 146 -16.49 -4.55 -2.93
C SER A 146 -17.28 -4.34 -1.64
N PHE A 147 -17.02 -3.25 -0.92
CA PHE A 147 -17.53 -3.01 0.42
C PHE A 147 -18.11 -1.60 0.52
N ASP A 148 -19.38 -1.48 0.90
CA ASP A 148 -19.96 -0.19 1.23
C ASP A 148 -21.20 -0.36 2.12
N PRO A 149 -21.16 0.05 3.40
CA PRO A 149 -22.30 -0.06 4.29
C PRO A 149 -23.35 1.04 4.06
N SER A 150 -23.03 2.08 3.29
CA SER A 150 -23.94 3.20 2.99
C SER A 150 -24.92 2.89 1.85
N MET A 151 -24.60 1.92 1.01
CA MET A 151 -25.47 1.49 -0.07
C MET A 151 -26.75 0.86 0.49
N LYS A 152 -27.90 1.22 -0.10
CA LYS A 152 -29.21 0.65 0.27
C LYS A 152 -29.42 -0.75 -0.33
N ALA A 153 -28.41 -1.61 -0.23
CA ALA A 153 -28.39 -2.96 -0.76
C ALA A 153 -27.84 -3.93 0.30
N LYS A 154 -28.38 -5.15 0.35
CA LYS A 154 -27.77 -6.25 1.12
C LYS A 154 -26.53 -6.76 0.39
N THR A 155 -25.70 -7.57 1.02
CA THR A 155 -24.63 -8.32 0.33
C THR A 155 -25.18 -9.16 -0.84
N TYR A 156 -24.54 -9.12 -2.00
CA TYR A 156 -24.94 -9.90 -3.19
C TYR A 156 -23.77 -10.18 -4.13
N LYS A 157 -23.91 -11.25 -4.94
CA LYS A 157 -22.98 -11.54 -6.04
C LYS A 157 -23.28 -10.60 -7.20
N ARG A 158 -22.34 -9.69 -7.50
CA ARG A 158 -22.47 -8.70 -8.57
C ARG A 158 -22.17 -9.30 -9.94
N SER A 159 -21.12 -10.12 -10.02
CA SER A 159 -20.71 -10.88 -11.21
C SER A 159 -19.94 -12.14 -10.81
N ASP A 160 -19.41 -12.91 -11.77
CA ASP A 160 -18.59 -14.09 -11.46
C ASP A 160 -17.29 -13.75 -10.73
N ARG A 161 -16.77 -12.53 -10.91
CA ARG A 161 -15.53 -12.05 -10.29
C ARG A 161 -15.74 -11.01 -9.21
N VAL A 162 -16.94 -10.44 -9.08
CA VAL A 162 -17.20 -9.32 -8.16
C VAL A 162 -18.28 -9.70 -7.16
N MET A 163 -17.95 -9.58 -5.86
CA MET A 163 -18.87 -9.77 -4.74
C MET A 163 -19.03 -8.47 -3.97
N PHE A 164 -20.28 -8.08 -3.69
CA PHE A 164 -20.58 -6.91 -2.88
C PHE A 164 -20.94 -7.29 -1.45
N TYR A 165 -20.38 -6.57 -0.48
CA TYR A 165 -20.66 -6.67 0.96
C TYR A 165 -21.17 -5.33 1.52
N SER A 166 -22.32 -5.39 2.21
CA SER A 166 -22.87 -4.24 2.94
C SER A 166 -22.18 -4.05 4.31
N VAL A 167 -20.84 -3.94 4.28
CA VAL A 167 -19.97 -3.83 5.47
C VAL A 167 -18.95 -2.74 5.19
N GLY A 168 -18.61 -1.94 6.21
CA GLY A 168 -17.52 -0.97 6.15
C GLY A 168 -16.25 -1.42 6.86
N ILE A 169 -15.16 -0.68 6.64
CA ILE A 169 -13.87 -0.89 7.31
C ILE A 169 -13.71 0.07 8.51
N GLY A 170 -13.21 -0.42 9.64
CA GLY A 170 -13.01 0.37 10.87
C GLY A 170 -11.87 -0.16 11.75
N GLY A 171 -11.46 0.60 12.77
CA GLY A 171 -10.34 0.22 13.65
C GLY A 171 -10.64 -0.96 14.58
N GLU A 172 -11.90 -1.14 14.96
CA GLU A 172 -12.37 -2.23 15.81
C GLU A 172 -13.53 -2.96 15.12
N SER A 173 -13.70 -4.24 15.47
CA SER A 173 -14.82 -5.02 14.95
C SER A 173 -15.95 -5.05 15.95
N GLY A 174 -17.15 -4.71 15.48
CA GLY A 174 -18.36 -4.78 16.27
C GLY A 174 -19.57 -4.40 15.43
N ASP A 175 -20.75 -4.77 15.91
CA ASP A 175 -22.02 -4.20 15.43
C ASP A 175 -22.16 -2.76 15.95
N THR A 176 -21.22 -1.88 15.59
CA THR A 176 -21.17 -0.57 16.21
C THR A 176 -22.21 0.34 15.58
N LYS A 177 -23.37 0.41 16.22
CA LYS A 177 -24.46 1.39 16.04
C LYS A 177 -24.04 2.83 16.38
N THR A 178 -22.81 3.27 16.07
CA THR A 178 -22.23 4.51 16.61
C THR A 178 -21.81 5.57 15.59
N TYR A 179 -21.91 5.30 14.28
CA TYR A 179 -21.88 6.37 13.27
C TYR A 179 -23.27 6.50 12.67
N ASN A 180 -24.07 7.47 13.15
CA ASN A 180 -25.28 8.12 12.57
C ASN A 180 -26.13 7.38 11.49
N GLY A 181 -26.20 6.05 11.48
CA GLY A 181 -26.81 5.30 10.38
C GLY A 181 -26.88 3.77 10.52
N GLY A 182 -26.31 3.18 11.57
CA GLY A 182 -26.46 1.73 11.85
C GLY A 182 -25.60 0.81 10.97
N TRP A 183 -24.45 1.29 10.50
CA TRP A 183 -23.51 0.51 9.68
C TRP A 183 -22.78 -0.58 10.46
N VAL A 184 -22.57 -1.73 9.82
CA VAL A 184 -21.70 -2.79 10.33
C VAL A 184 -20.28 -2.52 9.88
N LEU A 185 -19.35 -2.39 10.83
CA LEU A 185 -17.94 -2.11 10.56
C LEU A 185 -17.07 -3.26 11.06
N HIS A 186 -16.08 -3.64 10.25
CA HIS A 186 -15.09 -4.65 10.61
C HIS A 186 -13.67 -4.13 10.43
N SER A 187 -12.76 -4.61 11.27
CA SER A 187 -11.34 -4.41 11.02
C SER A 187 -10.92 -5.16 9.76
N PHE A 188 -9.86 -4.70 9.10
CA PHE A 188 -9.34 -5.38 7.93
C PHE A 188 -9.00 -6.86 8.22
N SER A 189 -8.47 -7.15 9.42
CA SER A 189 -8.22 -8.52 9.87
C SER A 189 -9.50 -9.35 9.89
N ASN A 190 -10.60 -8.80 10.42
CA ASN A 190 -11.86 -9.53 10.50
C ASN A 190 -12.52 -9.70 9.14
N ILE A 191 -12.41 -8.72 8.23
CA ILE A 191 -12.86 -8.86 6.84
C ILE A 191 -12.11 -10.01 6.15
N ARG A 192 -10.78 -10.10 6.34
CA ARG A 192 -10.00 -11.23 5.83
C ARG A 192 -10.45 -12.56 6.41
N GLN A 193 -10.75 -12.63 7.70
CA GLN A 193 -11.26 -13.85 8.34
C GLN A 193 -12.64 -14.24 7.80
N MET A 194 -13.57 -13.30 7.68
CA MET A 194 -14.92 -13.49 7.12
C MET A 194 -14.88 -14.08 5.71
N LEU A 195 -13.88 -13.70 4.91
CA LEU A 195 -13.68 -14.17 3.54
C LEU A 195 -12.78 -15.42 3.45
N ASN A 196 -12.31 -15.96 4.57
CA ASN A 196 -11.30 -17.04 4.62
C ASN A 196 -9.96 -16.69 3.92
N HIS A 197 -9.64 -15.40 3.80
CA HIS A 197 -8.37 -14.90 3.26
C HIS A 197 -7.29 -14.79 4.35
N THR A 198 -7.16 -15.81 5.19
CA THR A 198 -6.29 -15.80 6.38
C THR A 198 -4.84 -16.19 6.10
N LYS A 199 -4.56 -16.77 4.94
CA LYS A 199 -3.18 -17.07 4.51
C LYS A 199 -2.48 -15.79 4.08
N VAL A 200 -1.31 -15.51 4.66
CA VAL A 200 -0.41 -14.45 4.21
C VAL A 200 0.71 -15.13 3.42
N SER A 201 0.61 -15.16 2.09
CA SER A 201 1.75 -15.52 1.24
C SER A 201 2.43 -14.25 0.78
N CYS A 202 3.19 -13.62 1.67
CA CYS A 202 4.20 -12.65 1.28
C CYS A 202 5.52 -13.42 1.21
N ASN A 203 5.76 -14.12 0.10
CA ASN A 203 7.10 -14.63 -0.18
C ASN A 203 7.87 -13.46 -0.80
N PHE A 204 8.63 -12.74 0.02
CA PHE A 204 9.64 -11.78 -0.44
C PHE A 204 10.89 -12.53 -0.92
#